data_AF-A0A7J8JDW5-F1
#
_entry.id   AF-A0A7J8JDW5-F1
#
_cell.length_a   1.000
_cell.length_b   1.000
_cell.length_c   1.000
_cell.angle_alpha   90.00
_cell.angle_beta   90.00
_cell.angle_gamma   90.00
#
_symmetry.space_group_name_H-M   'P 1'
#
loop_
_entity.id
_entity.type
_entity.pdbx_description
1 polymer ?
#
loop_
_entity_poly.entity_id
_entity_poly.type
_entity_poly.pdbx_seq_one_letter_code
_entity_poly.pdbx_strand_id
1 'polypeptide(L)'
;MNTSSCSFAEARWPPPVTYLCYAYLGVLLALGLPLNGLALWVLCRRLQRWTETRIYMANLAAADLCLLCALPFMLRSLAGSSGDTLFCQLSQGIYLANRYMSISLVAAIAVDRYVAVRHPLRARGLRSPRQAAAVCVALWVLVVSSLLVRWLLRKQDGGFCFSNCSRQNPKTIVFSLVGFYLPLAVLVFCSLQVLTALGRRPAADPGQAEATQKAARMIWANMAVFVFCFLPLHVVLTLSTVTGLHTRAVQIALIITGKVSDANCCLDAICYYYMAKDFQEASALPRLPGAMAHKSLDSLCVTLS
;
A
#
# COMPACT_ATOMS: atom_id res chain seq x y z
N MET A 1 -26.64 -34.80 13.71
CA MET A 1 -27.32 -33.60 14.23
C MET A 1 -26.33 -32.82 15.08
N ASN A 2 -25.82 -31.72 14.54
CA ASN A 2 -25.28 -30.56 15.29
C ASN A 2 -25.18 -29.45 14.25
N THR A 3 -26.33 -29.00 13.77
CA THR A 3 -26.47 -27.70 13.14
C THR A 3 -26.19 -26.69 14.24
N SER A 4 -24.92 -26.31 14.38
CA SER A 4 -24.56 -25.06 15.04
C SER A 4 -25.06 -23.94 14.13
N SER A 5 -26.37 -23.71 14.19
CA SER A 5 -27.04 -22.54 13.65
C SER A 5 -26.31 -21.36 14.29
N CYS A 6 -25.50 -20.65 13.51
CA CYS A 6 -24.93 -19.41 13.97
C CYS A 6 -26.08 -18.41 14.02
N SER A 7 -26.86 -18.45 15.09
CA SER A 7 -27.94 -17.50 15.37
C SER A 7 -27.31 -16.20 15.82
N PHE A 8 -26.63 -15.54 14.89
CA PHE A 8 -26.32 -14.12 14.96
C PHE A 8 -27.50 -13.33 14.36
N ALA A 9 -28.72 -13.70 14.78
CA ALA A 9 -29.82 -12.78 14.68
C ALA A 9 -29.43 -11.58 15.56
N GLU A 10 -29.11 -10.46 14.91
CA GLU A 10 -29.11 -9.13 15.51
C GLU A 10 -28.05 -8.78 16.58
N ALA A 11 -26.76 -9.07 16.39
CA ALA A 11 -25.78 -8.14 16.98
C ALA A 11 -25.63 -6.92 16.06
N ARG A 12 -26.72 -6.15 15.96
CA ARG A 12 -26.64 -4.77 15.47
C ARG A 12 -25.70 -4.07 16.44
N TRP A 13 -24.56 -3.57 15.94
CA TRP A 13 -23.58 -2.89 16.77
C TRP A 13 -24.28 -1.81 17.62
N PRO A 14 -23.84 -1.60 18.87
CA PRO A 14 -24.38 -0.51 19.67
C PRO A 14 -24.39 0.76 18.81
N PRO A 15 -25.48 1.55 18.83
CA PRO A 15 -25.57 2.80 18.07
C PRO A 15 -24.28 3.64 18.08
N PRO A 16 -23.58 3.87 19.23
CA PRO A 16 -22.33 4.64 19.22
C PRO A 16 -21.22 4.03 18.36
N VAL A 17 -21.08 2.70 18.35
CA VAL A 17 -20.06 2.00 17.53
C VAL A 17 -20.38 2.15 16.05
N THR A 18 -21.67 2.06 15.71
CA THR A 18 -22.17 2.28 14.34
C THR A 18 -21.89 3.72 13.88
N TYR A 19 -22.21 4.73 14.71
CA TYR A 19 -21.91 6.13 14.41
C TYR A 19 -20.41 6.39 14.28
N LEU A 20 -19.58 5.80 15.15
CA LEU A 20 -18.13 5.90 15.06
C LEU A 20 -17.60 5.32 13.74
N CYS A 21 -18.12 4.17 13.31
CA CYS A 21 -17.75 3.57 12.02
C CYS A 21 -18.16 4.46 10.84
N TYR A 22 -19.36 5.05 10.87
CA TYR A 22 -19.80 6.01 9.85
C TYR A 22 -18.91 7.26 9.82
N ALA A 23 -18.61 7.85 10.98
CA ALA A 23 -17.73 9.01 11.09
C ALA A 23 -16.33 8.70 10.56
N TYR A 24 -15.74 7.57 10.97
CA TYR A 24 -14.44 7.12 10.50
C TYR A 24 -14.39 6.96 8.97
N LEU A 25 -15.38 6.29 8.38
CA LEU A 25 -15.46 6.10 6.94
C LEU A 25 -15.74 7.41 6.20
N GLY A 26 -16.52 8.32 6.79
CA GLY A 26 -16.69 9.68 6.30
C GLY A 26 -15.37 10.45 6.25
N VAL A 27 -14.53 10.34 7.28
CA VAL A 27 -13.18 10.92 7.29
C VAL A 27 -12.29 10.32 6.21
N LEU A 28 -12.30 8.99 6.04
CA LEU A 28 -11.54 8.34 4.96
C LEU A 28 -11.98 8.84 3.58
N LEU A 29 -13.28 8.98 3.34
CA LEU A 29 -13.81 9.52 2.09
C LEU A 29 -13.40 10.98 1.86
N ALA A 30 -13.59 11.82 2.89
CA ALA A 30 -13.31 13.25 2.82
C ALA A 30 -11.82 13.56 2.60
N LEU A 31 -10.92 12.75 3.16
CA LEU A 31 -9.47 12.91 2.98
C LEU A 31 -8.96 12.13 1.77
N GLY A 32 -9.34 10.86 1.66
CA GLY A 32 -8.78 9.92 0.70
C GLY A 32 -9.12 10.25 -0.74
N LEU A 33 -10.37 10.65 -1.04
CA LEU A 33 -10.79 10.98 -2.41
C LEU A 33 -10.00 12.17 -2.97
N PRO A 34 -9.93 13.34 -2.30
CA PRO A 34 -9.16 14.46 -2.84
C PRO A 34 -7.66 14.17 -2.88
N LEU A 35 -7.08 13.51 -1.86
CA LEU A 35 -5.65 13.22 -1.83
C LEU A 35 -5.24 12.26 -2.96
N ASN A 36 -5.91 11.13 -3.11
CA ASN A 36 -5.59 10.16 -4.17
C ASN A 36 -5.98 10.68 -5.56
N GLY A 37 -7.09 11.40 -5.67
CA GLY A 37 -7.51 12.03 -6.92
C GLY A 37 -6.51 13.08 -7.40
N LEU A 38 -6.06 13.96 -6.51
CA LEU A 38 -5.01 14.94 -6.80
C LEU A 38 -3.69 14.26 -7.14
N ALA A 39 -3.28 13.25 -6.37
CA ALA A 39 -2.06 12.49 -6.63
C ALA A 39 -2.09 11.87 -8.03
N LEU A 40 -3.17 11.17 -8.38
CA LEU A 40 -3.33 10.55 -9.70
C LEU A 40 -3.36 11.61 -10.82
N TRP A 41 -4.05 12.73 -10.62
CA TRP A 41 -4.07 13.83 -11.59
C TRP A 41 -2.67 14.42 -11.81
N VAL A 42 -1.91 14.72 -10.74
CA VAL A 42 -0.53 15.23 -10.84
C VAL A 42 0.37 14.23 -11.56
N LEU A 43 0.32 12.95 -11.18
CA LEU A 43 1.13 11.90 -11.77
C LEU A 43 0.85 11.72 -13.27
N CYS A 44 -0.42 11.79 -13.68
CA CYS A 44 -0.83 11.56 -15.07
C CYS A 44 -0.68 12.81 -15.96
N ARG A 45 -0.91 14.02 -15.43
CA ARG A 45 -1.06 15.24 -16.25
C ARG A 45 0.05 16.27 -16.05
N ARG A 46 0.66 16.36 -14.87
CA ARG A 46 1.67 17.40 -14.57
C ARG A 46 3.10 16.90 -14.76
N LEU A 47 3.33 15.61 -14.56
CA LEU A 47 4.65 15.00 -14.69
C LEU A 47 4.86 14.44 -16.10
N GLN A 48 5.68 15.13 -16.90
CA GLN A 48 5.89 14.80 -18.31
C GLN A 48 6.60 13.45 -18.57
N ARG A 49 7.25 12.85 -17.56
CA ARG A 49 8.01 11.60 -17.73
C ARG A 49 7.53 10.54 -16.77
N TRP A 50 7.13 9.38 -17.28
CA TRP A 50 6.81 8.23 -16.43
C TRP A 50 8.10 7.60 -15.89
N THR A 51 8.14 7.37 -14.58
CA THR A 51 9.19 6.60 -13.90
C THR A 51 8.57 5.36 -13.27
N GLU A 52 9.38 4.37 -12.92
CA GLU A 52 8.94 3.10 -12.31
C GLU A 52 8.10 3.37 -11.07
N THR A 53 8.58 4.24 -10.19
CA THR A 53 7.89 4.62 -8.95
C THR A 53 6.58 5.34 -9.22
N ARG A 54 6.52 6.21 -10.23
CA ARG A 54 5.27 6.90 -10.60
C ARG A 54 4.21 5.92 -11.08
N ILE A 55 4.60 4.85 -11.76
CA ILE A 55 3.68 3.79 -12.20
C ILE A 55 3.14 3.02 -11.00
N TYR A 56 3.99 2.60 -10.06
CA TYR A 56 3.53 1.95 -8.84
C TYR A 56 2.60 2.85 -8.02
N MET A 57 2.96 4.12 -7.84
CA MET A 57 2.13 5.11 -7.12
C MET A 57 0.80 5.37 -7.80
N ALA A 58 0.75 5.45 -9.13
CA ALA A 58 -0.50 5.64 -9.87
C ALA A 58 -1.43 4.42 -9.72
N ASN A 59 -0.87 3.20 -9.73
CA ASN A 59 -1.67 1.98 -9.50
C ASN A 59 -2.18 1.90 -8.05
N LEU A 60 -1.37 2.35 -7.08
CA LEU A 60 -1.76 2.42 -5.68
C LEU A 60 -2.90 3.41 -5.46
N ALA A 61 -2.75 4.64 -5.98
CA ALA A 61 -3.81 5.65 -5.94
C ALA A 61 -5.09 5.21 -6.65
N ALA A 62 -4.97 4.48 -7.78
CA ALA A 62 -6.13 3.92 -8.46
C ALA A 62 -6.84 2.85 -7.62
N ALA A 63 -6.10 1.94 -6.98
CA ALA A 63 -6.66 0.94 -6.08
C ALA A 63 -7.37 1.59 -4.88
N ASP A 64 -6.73 2.59 -4.27
CA ASP A 64 -7.27 3.33 -3.13
C ASP A 64 -8.54 4.10 -3.49
N LEU A 65 -8.59 4.73 -4.68
CA LEU A 65 -9.82 5.36 -5.20
C LEU A 65 -10.93 4.33 -5.42
N CYS A 66 -10.62 3.13 -5.94
CA CYS A 66 -11.60 2.06 -6.06
C CYS A 66 -12.15 1.64 -4.69
N LEU A 67 -11.29 1.48 -3.67
CA LEU A 67 -11.71 1.21 -2.30
C LEU A 67 -12.65 2.31 -1.78
N LEU A 68 -12.22 3.57 -1.88
CA LEU A 68 -12.99 4.71 -1.39
C LEU A 68 -14.38 4.77 -2.04
N CYS A 69 -14.48 4.53 -3.34
CA CYS A 69 -15.78 4.40 -4.02
C CYS A 69 -16.62 3.22 -3.52
N ALA A 70 -16.00 2.13 -3.04
CA ALA A 70 -16.69 0.95 -2.50
C ALA A 70 -17.12 1.09 -1.02
N LEU A 71 -16.50 1.98 -0.24
CA LEU A 71 -16.80 2.16 1.19
C LEU A 71 -18.27 2.57 1.49
N PRO A 72 -18.91 3.51 0.75
CA PRO A 72 -20.33 3.84 0.95
C PRO A 72 -21.25 2.63 0.80
N PHE A 73 -20.84 1.65 -0.01
CA PHE A 73 -21.63 0.47 -0.29
C PHE A 73 -21.47 -0.59 0.79
N MET A 74 -20.27 -0.71 1.36
CA MET A 74 -20.05 -1.44 2.60
C MET A 74 -20.93 -0.87 3.73
N LEU A 75 -21.02 0.46 3.85
CA LEU A 75 -21.85 1.12 4.86
C LEU A 75 -23.34 0.77 4.75
N ARG A 76 -23.90 0.81 3.54
CA ARG A 76 -25.29 0.41 3.30
C ARG A 76 -25.54 -1.06 3.64
N SER A 77 -24.55 -1.92 3.36
CA SER A 77 -24.62 -3.33 3.72
C SER A 77 -24.64 -3.56 5.23
N LEU A 78 -23.80 -2.85 5.97
CA LEU A 78 -23.76 -2.90 7.44
C LEU A 78 -25.04 -2.35 8.11
N ALA A 79 -25.77 -1.45 7.46
CA ALA A 79 -27.05 -0.92 7.96
C ALA A 79 -28.20 -1.96 7.94
N GLY A 80 -27.98 -3.15 7.40
CA GLY A 80 -28.97 -4.22 7.29
C GLY A 80 -29.88 -4.10 6.05
N SER A 81 -29.51 -3.27 5.08
CA SER A 81 -30.33 -2.98 3.88
C SER A 81 -29.95 -3.77 2.62
N SER A 82 -28.96 -4.66 2.69
CA SER A 82 -28.58 -5.49 1.53
C SER A 82 -28.49 -6.95 1.90
N GLY A 83 -29.27 -7.80 1.22
CA GLY A 83 -28.98 -9.23 1.14
C GLY A 83 -27.65 -9.50 0.42
N ASP A 84 -27.37 -10.77 0.11
CA ASP A 84 -26.19 -11.20 -0.67
C ASP A 84 -26.30 -10.76 -2.14
N THR A 85 -26.33 -9.45 -2.37
CA THR A 85 -26.46 -8.80 -3.68
C THR A 85 -25.11 -8.80 -4.40
N LEU A 86 -25.15 -8.88 -5.73
CA LEU A 86 -23.96 -8.72 -6.59
C LEU A 86 -23.13 -7.48 -6.20
N PHE A 87 -23.82 -6.41 -5.83
CA PHE A 87 -23.20 -5.15 -5.47
C PHE A 87 -22.43 -5.20 -4.14
N CYS A 88 -22.97 -5.90 -3.12
CA CYS A 88 -22.21 -6.14 -1.89
C CYS A 88 -20.99 -7.03 -2.17
N GLN A 89 -21.16 -8.08 -2.98
CA GLN A 89 -20.08 -8.99 -3.35
C GLN A 89 -18.95 -8.27 -4.09
N LEU A 90 -19.29 -7.41 -5.05
CA LEU A 90 -18.35 -6.54 -5.75
C LEU A 90 -17.65 -5.58 -4.78
N SER A 91 -18.38 -4.97 -3.86
CA SER A 91 -17.80 -4.05 -2.86
C SER A 91 -16.80 -4.77 -1.95
N GLN A 92 -17.12 -5.99 -1.50
CA GLN A 92 -16.18 -6.82 -0.75
C GLN A 92 -14.98 -7.27 -1.61
N GLY A 93 -15.22 -7.59 -2.88
CA GLY A 93 -14.17 -7.91 -3.84
C GLY A 93 -13.17 -6.76 -3.99
N ILE A 94 -13.66 -5.53 -4.21
CA ILE A 94 -12.85 -4.31 -4.30
C ILE A 94 -12.09 -4.07 -2.99
N TYR A 95 -12.75 -4.25 -1.85
CA TYR A 95 -12.12 -4.11 -0.53
C TYR A 95 -10.91 -5.04 -0.36
N LEU A 96 -11.08 -6.33 -0.68
CA LEU A 96 -10.00 -7.31 -0.61
C LEU A 96 -8.93 -7.05 -1.69
N ALA A 97 -9.35 -6.62 -2.89
CA ALA A 97 -8.45 -6.28 -3.98
C ALA A 97 -7.53 -5.13 -3.58
N ASN A 98 -8.09 -4.05 -3.01
CA ASN A 98 -7.27 -2.94 -2.53
C ASN A 98 -6.24 -3.41 -1.51
N ARG A 99 -6.66 -4.15 -0.47
CA ARG A 99 -5.74 -4.65 0.56
C ARG A 99 -4.55 -5.39 -0.03
N TYR A 100 -4.79 -6.40 -0.89
CA TYR A 100 -3.69 -7.19 -1.46
C TYR A 100 -2.91 -6.45 -2.55
N MET A 101 -3.56 -5.55 -3.29
CA MET A 101 -2.88 -4.72 -4.28
C MET A 101 -1.93 -3.73 -3.59
N SER A 102 -2.37 -3.03 -2.55
CA SER A 102 -1.52 -2.12 -1.77
C SER A 102 -0.34 -2.85 -1.15
N ILE A 103 -0.59 -4.02 -0.52
CA ILE A 103 0.47 -4.88 0.04
C ILE A 103 1.52 -5.22 -1.03
N SER A 104 1.07 -5.68 -2.20
CA SER A 104 1.94 -6.16 -3.27
C SER A 104 2.71 -5.01 -3.95
N LEU A 105 2.06 -3.85 -4.13
CA LEU A 105 2.69 -2.67 -4.72
C LEU A 105 3.76 -2.10 -3.80
N VAL A 106 3.51 -2.01 -2.49
CA VAL A 106 4.51 -1.54 -1.52
C VAL A 106 5.73 -2.46 -1.52
N ALA A 107 5.53 -3.78 -1.55
CA ALA A 107 6.62 -4.74 -1.69
C ALA A 107 7.38 -4.57 -3.02
N ALA A 108 6.67 -4.38 -4.15
CA ALA A 108 7.29 -4.13 -5.45
C ALA A 108 8.13 -2.84 -5.47
N ILE A 109 7.65 -1.76 -4.83
CA ILE A 109 8.41 -0.51 -4.65
C ILE A 109 9.69 -0.77 -3.85
N ALA A 110 9.62 -1.57 -2.77
CA ALA A 110 10.79 -1.92 -1.97
C ALA A 110 11.82 -2.73 -2.77
N VAL A 111 11.37 -3.69 -3.58
CA VAL A 111 12.23 -4.47 -4.49
C VAL A 111 12.87 -3.57 -5.55
N ASP A 112 12.10 -2.69 -6.19
CA ASP A 112 12.60 -1.72 -7.16
C ASP A 112 13.74 -0.88 -6.58
N ARG A 113 13.56 -0.37 -5.34
CA ARG A 113 14.57 0.40 -4.62
C ARG A 113 15.78 -0.43 -4.23
N TYR A 114 15.57 -1.64 -3.75
CA TYR A 114 16.65 -2.57 -3.43
C TYR A 114 17.54 -2.84 -4.65
N VAL A 115 16.95 -3.17 -5.80
CA VAL A 115 17.69 -3.40 -7.04
C VAL A 115 18.44 -2.15 -7.48
N ALA A 116 17.80 -0.98 -7.41
CA ALA A 116 18.42 0.29 -7.77
C ALA A 116 19.67 0.63 -6.93
N VAL A 117 19.63 0.35 -5.63
CA VAL A 117 20.69 0.75 -4.68
C VAL A 117 21.80 -0.29 -4.61
N ARG A 118 21.46 -1.58 -4.57
CA ARG A 118 22.43 -2.67 -4.34
C ARG A 118 22.99 -3.25 -5.63
N HIS A 119 22.24 -3.18 -6.73
CA HIS A 119 22.59 -3.83 -7.99
C HIS A 119 22.46 -2.88 -9.18
N PRO A 120 23.20 -1.74 -9.21
CA PRO A 120 23.02 -0.68 -10.21
C PRO A 120 23.24 -1.15 -11.66
N LEU A 121 24.12 -2.13 -11.89
CA LEU A 121 24.33 -2.71 -13.23
C LEU A 121 23.13 -3.55 -13.68
N ARG A 122 22.54 -4.35 -12.79
CA ARG A 122 21.31 -5.11 -13.08
C ARG A 122 20.11 -4.18 -13.22
N ALA A 123 20.07 -3.11 -12.41
CA ALA A 123 19.03 -2.09 -12.45
C ALA A 123 18.89 -1.47 -13.86
N ARG A 124 19.98 -1.29 -14.61
CA ARG A 124 19.92 -0.75 -15.98
C ARG A 124 19.11 -1.64 -16.95
N GLY A 125 19.09 -2.95 -16.74
CA GLY A 125 18.35 -3.89 -17.59
C GLY A 125 16.98 -4.30 -17.03
N LEU A 126 16.81 -4.27 -15.70
CA LEU A 126 15.60 -4.74 -15.01
C LEU A 126 14.62 -3.64 -14.63
N ARG A 127 15.04 -2.36 -14.70
CA ARG A 127 14.20 -1.22 -14.36
C ARG A 127 13.94 -0.37 -15.58
N SER A 128 12.66 -0.28 -15.91
CA SER A 128 12.13 0.66 -16.89
C SER A 128 10.66 0.89 -16.58
N PRO A 129 10.07 2.01 -17.04
CA PRO A 129 8.64 2.26 -16.90
C PRO A 129 7.80 1.12 -17.48
N ARG A 130 8.23 0.51 -18.60
CA ARG A 130 7.53 -0.63 -19.21
C ARG A 130 7.56 -1.87 -18.31
N GLN A 131 8.70 -2.18 -17.69
CA GLN A 131 8.80 -3.30 -16.76
C GLN A 131 7.97 -3.07 -15.49
N ALA A 132 7.97 -1.85 -14.94
CA ALA A 132 7.12 -1.51 -13.81
C ALA A 132 5.62 -1.65 -14.15
N ALA A 133 5.21 -1.23 -15.35
CA ALA A 133 3.84 -1.43 -15.82
C ALA A 133 3.50 -2.92 -15.97
N ALA A 134 4.41 -3.72 -16.52
CA ALA A 134 4.23 -5.18 -16.63
C ALA A 134 4.09 -5.84 -15.25
N VAL A 135 4.89 -5.43 -14.27
CA VAL A 135 4.75 -5.88 -12.87
C VAL A 135 3.37 -5.50 -12.31
N CYS A 136 2.93 -4.24 -12.46
CA CYS A 136 1.60 -3.84 -12.01
C CYS A 136 0.48 -4.67 -12.65
N VAL A 137 0.54 -4.91 -13.96
CA VAL A 137 -0.45 -5.75 -14.67
C VAL A 137 -0.45 -7.18 -14.11
N ALA A 138 0.73 -7.77 -13.89
CA ALA A 138 0.86 -9.10 -13.30
C ALA A 138 0.27 -9.15 -11.87
N LEU A 139 0.50 -8.13 -11.05
CA LEU A 139 -0.08 -8.03 -9.71
C LEU A 139 -1.60 -7.91 -9.76
N TRP A 140 -2.16 -7.09 -10.65
CA TRP A 140 -3.61 -6.99 -10.85
C TRP A 140 -4.22 -8.33 -11.25
N VAL A 141 -3.63 -9.03 -12.23
CA VAL A 141 -4.09 -10.35 -12.66
C VAL A 141 -4.03 -11.35 -11.50
N LEU A 142 -2.94 -11.37 -10.74
CA LEU A 142 -2.77 -12.25 -9.58
C LEU A 142 -3.82 -11.98 -8.49
N VAL A 143 -4.00 -10.71 -8.12
CA VAL A 143 -4.96 -10.32 -7.08
C VAL A 143 -6.38 -10.63 -7.53
N VAL A 144 -6.80 -10.20 -8.72
CA VAL A 144 -8.15 -10.41 -9.23
C VAL A 144 -8.46 -11.89 -9.41
N SER A 145 -7.54 -12.67 -9.98
CA SER A 145 -7.74 -14.13 -10.14
C SER A 145 -7.84 -14.84 -8.80
N SER A 146 -7.02 -14.49 -7.81
CA SER A 146 -7.10 -15.08 -6.47
C SER A 146 -8.44 -14.78 -5.77
N LEU A 147 -8.97 -13.58 -5.96
CA LEU A 147 -10.27 -13.19 -5.41
C LEU A 147 -11.43 -13.85 -6.14
N LEU A 148 -11.30 -14.05 -7.46
CA LEU A 148 -12.27 -14.83 -8.22
C LEU A 148 -12.32 -16.29 -7.74
N VAL A 149 -11.17 -16.92 -7.51
CA VAL A 149 -11.10 -18.26 -6.92
C VAL A 149 -11.76 -18.28 -5.55
N ARG A 150 -11.44 -17.30 -4.68
CA ARG A 150 -12.08 -17.16 -3.36
C ARG A 150 -13.59 -16.99 -3.47
N TRP A 151 -14.06 -16.22 -4.44
CA TRP A 151 -15.48 -16.01 -4.71
C TRP A 151 -16.17 -17.30 -5.14
N LEU A 152 -15.58 -18.04 -6.09
CA LEU A 152 -16.09 -19.33 -6.54
C LEU A 152 -16.19 -20.35 -5.41
N LEU A 153 -15.14 -20.43 -4.57
CA LEU A 153 -15.12 -21.34 -3.42
C LEU A 153 -16.18 -20.98 -2.37
N ARG A 154 -16.39 -19.69 -2.08
CA ARG A 154 -17.36 -19.23 -1.07
C ARG A 154 -18.80 -19.18 -1.56
N LYS A 155 -19.03 -19.03 -2.86
CA LYS A 155 -20.38 -19.07 -3.44
C LYS A 155 -21.06 -20.42 -3.19
N GLN A 156 -20.27 -21.50 -3.12
CA GLN A 156 -20.77 -22.83 -2.77
C GLN A 156 -21.25 -22.95 -1.31
N ASP A 157 -20.74 -22.11 -0.40
CA ASP A 157 -21.01 -22.19 1.05
C ASP A 157 -22.09 -21.20 1.53
N GLY A 158 -22.77 -20.49 0.62
CA GLY A 158 -23.85 -19.54 0.95
C GLY A 158 -23.37 -18.31 1.73
N GLY A 159 -22.87 -17.29 1.02
CA GLY A 159 -22.68 -15.94 1.56
C GLY A 159 -21.31 -15.33 1.23
N PHE A 160 -21.25 -14.49 0.18
CA PHE A 160 -20.03 -13.72 -0.15
C PHE A 160 -20.08 -12.27 0.32
N CYS A 161 -21.14 -11.81 0.99
CA CYS A 161 -21.30 -10.42 1.44
C CYS A 161 -21.07 -10.26 2.95
N PHE A 162 -19.92 -9.68 3.35
CA PHE A 162 -19.45 -9.29 4.70
C PHE A 162 -19.95 -10.15 5.88
N SER A 163 -20.25 -11.42 5.61
CA SER A 163 -20.94 -12.31 6.54
C SER A 163 -19.92 -12.98 7.43
N ASN A 164 -20.06 -12.71 8.72
CA ASN A 164 -19.16 -13.16 9.78
C ASN A 164 -19.41 -14.62 10.20
N CYS A 165 -20.43 -15.27 9.63
CA CYS A 165 -20.97 -16.56 10.12
C CYS A 165 -20.69 -17.76 9.19
N SER A 166 -20.15 -17.54 7.99
CA SER A 166 -19.73 -18.66 7.13
C SER A 166 -18.34 -19.13 7.56
N ARG A 167 -18.20 -20.41 7.92
CA ARG A 167 -16.91 -21.07 8.22
C ARG A 167 -15.91 -20.67 7.15
N GLN A 168 -14.90 -19.89 7.51
CA GLN A 168 -13.87 -19.53 6.55
C GLN A 168 -13.12 -20.80 6.16
N ASN A 169 -13.12 -21.12 4.87
CA ASN A 169 -12.34 -22.24 4.35
C ASN A 169 -10.86 -22.04 4.74
N PRO A 170 -10.21 -23.01 5.41
CA PRO A 170 -8.84 -22.87 5.88
C PRO A 170 -7.87 -22.56 4.74
N LYS A 171 -8.14 -23.04 3.52
CA LYS A 171 -7.33 -22.73 2.33
C LYS A 171 -7.35 -21.24 1.99
N THR A 172 -8.51 -20.59 2.14
CA THR A 172 -8.66 -19.14 1.92
C THR A 172 -7.88 -18.34 2.96
N ILE A 173 -7.87 -18.80 4.22
CA ILE A 173 -7.09 -18.16 5.28
C ILE A 173 -5.59 -18.31 5.00
N VAL A 174 -5.12 -19.53 4.71
CA VAL A 174 -3.71 -19.78 4.39
C VAL A 174 -3.26 -18.94 3.20
N PHE A 175 -4.06 -18.87 2.13
CA PHE A 175 -3.78 -17.99 0.99
C PHE A 175 -3.69 -16.52 1.40
N SER A 176 -4.62 -16.05 2.23
CA SER A 176 -4.59 -14.70 2.79
C SER A 176 -3.35 -14.41 3.64
N LEU A 177 -2.88 -15.37 4.44
CA LEU A 177 -1.68 -15.25 5.26
C LEU A 177 -0.41 -15.27 4.41
N VAL A 178 -0.31 -16.18 3.43
CA VAL A 178 0.81 -16.23 2.48
C VAL A 178 0.88 -14.93 1.68
N GLY A 179 -0.26 -14.45 1.19
CA GLY A 179 -0.39 -13.19 0.47
C GLY A 179 -0.03 -11.94 1.29
N PHE A 180 0.18 -12.08 2.61
CA PHE A 180 0.65 -11.00 3.47
C PHE A 180 2.09 -11.21 3.95
N TYR A 181 2.41 -12.37 4.53
CA TYR A 181 3.71 -12.63 5.14
C TYR A 181 4.83 -12.72 4.11
N LEU A 182 4.56 -13.22 2.89
CA LEU A 182 5.57 -13.23 1.82
C LEU A 182 5.93 -11.80 1.38
N PRO A 183 4.98 -10.91 1.01
CA PRO A 183 5.27 -9.50 0.78
C PRO A 183 5.91 -8.77 1.96
N LEU A 184 5.50 -9.06 3.21
CA LEU A 184 6.11 -8.47 4.41
C LEU A 184 7.59 -8.86 4.53
N ALA A 185 7.92 -10.14 4.35
CA ALA A 185 9.31 -10.60 4.41
C ALA A 185 10.18 -9.92 3.33
N VAL A 186 9.66 -9.82 2.10
CA VAL A 186 10.31 -9.11 1.00
C VAL A 186 10.50 -7.63 1.35
N LEU A 187 9.46 -6.95 1.82
CA LEU A 187 9.48 -5.54 2.20
C LEU A 187 10.55 -5.27 3.27
N VAL A 188 10.56 -6.05 4.36
CA VAL A 188 11.52 -5.89 5.46
C VAL A 188 12.94 -6.15 4.97
N PHE A 189 13.18 -7.26 4.27
CA PHE A 189 14.49 -7.58 3.73
C PHE A 189 15.02 -6.49 2.80
N CYS A 190 14.23 -6.09 1.80
CA CYS A 190 14.62 -5.06 0.85
C CYS A 190 14.88 -3.72 1.54
N SER A 191 14.03 -3.32 2.49
CA SER A 191 14.17 -2.06 3.22
C SER A 191 15.45 -2.05 4.06
N LEU A 192 15.73 -3.11 4.82
CA LEU A 192 16.97 -3.24 5.60
C LEU A 192 18.22 -3.18 4.70
N GLN A 193 18.19 -3.88 3.56
CA GLN A 193 19.32 -3.88 2.63
C GLN A 193 19.55 -2.50 1.99
N VAL A 194 18.49 -1.74 1.72
CA VAL A 194 18.63 -0.36 1.24
C VAL A 194 19.18 0.53 2.34
N LEU A 195 18.59 0.53 3.53
CA LEU A 195 19.03 1.37 4.66
C LEU A 195 20.51 1.12 5.01
N THR A 196 20.92 -0.15 5.07
CA THR A 196 22.32 -0.51 5.37
C THR A 196 23.29 -0.13 4.25
N ALA A 197 22.85 -0.03 2.99
CA ALA A 197 23.69 0.44 1.91
C ALA A 197 23.77 1.96 1.86
N LEU A 198 22.68 2.66 2.18
CA LEU A 198 22.67 4.12 2.27
C LEU A 198 23.53 4.60 3.45
N GLY A 199 23.49 3.92 4.59
CA GLY A 199 24.33 4.25 5.76
C GLY A 199 25.82 3.97 5.59
N ARG A 200 26.22 3.16 4.61
CA ARG A 200 27.64 2.85 4.31
C ARG A 200 28.24 3.72 3.22
N ARG A 201 27.45 4.56 2.55
CA ARG A 201 27.99 5.44 1.49
C ARG A 201 28.81 6.56 2.14
N PRO A 202 30.09 6.76 1.74
CA PRO A 202 30.83 7.94 2.14
C PRO A 202 30.05 9.19 1.73
N ALA A 203 29.98 10.20 2.59
CA ALA A 203 29.37 11.48 2.29
C ALA A 203 30.25 12.23 1.26
N ALA A 204 30.17 11.84 0.00
CA ALA A 204 31.00 12.38 -1.07
C ALA A 204 30.48 13.73 -1.59
N ASP A 205 29.24 14.12 -1.26
CA ASP A 205 28.62 15.41 -1.63
C ASP A 205 27.36 15.65 -0.77
N PRO A 206 27.18 16.83 -0.11
CA PRO A 206 25.97 17.17 0.62
C PRO A 206 24.67 16.96 -0.17
N GLY A 207 24.67 17.23 -1.48
CA GLY A 207 23.49 17.07 -2.34
C GLY A 207 23.09 15.61 -2.58
N GLN A 208 24.08 14.71 -2.71
CA GLN A 208 23.81 13.26 -2.82
C GLN A 208 23.39 12.65 -1.48
N ALA A 209 23.92 13.15 -0.37
CA ALA A 209 23.52 12.74 0.97
C ALA A 209 22.05 13.10 1.24
N GLU A 210 21.60 14.29 0.85
CA GLU A 210 20.21 14.72 1.00
C GLU A 210 19.25 13.88 0.16
N ALA A 211 19.57 13.62 -1.12
CA ALA A 211 18.76 12.75 -1.98
C ALA A 211 18.68 11.30 -1.46
N THR A 212 19.79 10.80 -0.90
CA THR A 212 19.89 9.48 -0.24
C THR A 212 19.02 9.43 1.02
N GLN A 213 19.06 10.46 1.86
CA GLN A 213 18.24 10.56 3.07
C GLN A 213 16.75 10.69 2.75
N LYS A 214 16.38 11.42 1.69
CA LYS A 214 14.99 11.49 1.19
C LYS A 214 14.49 10.13 0.72
N ALA A 215 15.30 9.38 -0.03
CA ALA A 215 14.96 8.01 -0.43
C ALA A 215 14.84 7.05 0.77
N ALA A 216 15.71 7.18 1.78
CA ALA A 216 15.61 6.39 3.02
C ALA A 216 14.32 6.72 3.80
N ARG A 217 13.96 8.00 3.90
CA ARG A 217 12.75 8.48 4.56
C ARG A 217 11.48 7.95 3.90
N MET A 218 11.45 7.90 2.57
CA MET A 218 10.37 7.27 1.80
C MET A 218 10.19 5.79 2.16
N ILE A 219 11.29 5.05 2.18
CA ILE A 219 11.28 3.62 2.46
C ILE A 219 10.80 3.36 3.90
N TRP A 220 11.29 4.16 4.85
CA TRP A 220 10.87 4.06 6.23
C TRP A 220 9.38 4.38 6.38
N ALA A 221 8.91 5.49 5.79
CA ALA A 221 7.51 5.88 5.84
C ALA A 221 6.58 4.80 5.26
N ASN A 222 6.89 4.27 4.07
CA ASN A 222 6.09 3.22 3.44
C ASN A 222 6.11 1.91 4.25
N MET A 223 7.25 1.54 4.84
CA MET A 223 7.34 0.39 5.74
C MET A 223 6.49 0.58 7.00
N ALA A 224 6.51 1.78 7.59
CA ALA A 224 5.74 2.12 8.78
C ALA A 224 4.24 2.03 8.52
N VAL A 225 3.77 2.63 7.43
CA VAL A 225 2.36 2.60 7.03
C VAL A 225 1.92 1.15 6.79
N PHE A 226 2.72 0.36 6.07
CA PHE A 226 2.42 -1.05 5.84
C PHE A 226 2.29 -1.84 7.15
N VAL A 227 3.27 -1.73 8.05
CA VAL A 227 3.27 -2.47 9.31
C VAL A 227 2.10 -2.01 10.18
N PHE A 228 1.88 -0.71 10.31
CA PHE A 228 0.78 -0.17 11.10
C PHE A 228 -0.59 -0.59 10.56
N CYS A 229 -0.81 -0.52 9.25
CA CYS A 229 -2.11 -0.79 8.64
C CYS A 229 -2.41 -2.29 8.55
N PHE A 230 -1.46 -3.10 8.11
CA PHE A 230 -1.75 -4.48 7.71
C PHE A 230 -1.34 -5.54 8.74
N LEU A 231 -0.25 -5.33 9.49
CA LEU A 231 0.25 -6.35 10.42
C LEU A 231 -0.74 -6.69 11.55
N PRO A 232 -1.41 -5.72 12.21
CA PRO A 232 -2.31 -6.04 13.31
C PRO A 232 -3.42 -7.00 12.90
N LEU A 233 -4.01 -6.80 11.72
CA LEU A 233 -5.07 -7.66 11.20
C LEU A 233 -4.60 -9.08 10.97
N HIS A 234 -3.46 -9.24 10.29
CA HIS A 234 -2.95 -10.56 9.94
C HIS A 234 -2.43 -11.32 11.17
N VAL A 235 -1.92 -10.60 12.19
CA VAL A 235 -1.59 -11.20 13.49
C VAL A 235 -2.82 -11.74 14.19
N VAL A 236 -3.91 -10.95 14.28
CA VAL A 236 -5.16 -11.42 14.91
C VAL A 236 -5.77 -12.58 14.12
N LEU A 237 -5.74 -12.52 12.78
CA LEU A 237 -6.20 -13.62 11.92
C LEU A 237 -5.39 -14.91 12.14
N THR A 238 -4.07 -14.79 12.21
CA THR A 238 -3.16 -15.91 12.49
C THR A 238 -3.44 -16.50 13.87
N LEU A 239 -3.56 -15.66 14.90
CA LEU A 239 -3.85 -16.09 16.26
C LEU A 239 -5.18 -16.87 16.32
N SER A 240 -6.25 -16.31 15.75
CA SER A 240 -7.56 -16.97 15.69
C SER A 240 -7.49 -18.34 15.00
N THR A 241 -6.69 -18.44 13.94
CA THR A 241 -6.56 -19.68 13.15
C THR A 241 -5.75 -20.75 13.86
N VAL A 242 -4.59 -20.38 14.45
CA VAL A 242 -3.68 -21.32 15.10
C VAL A 242 -4.25 -21.82 16.43
N THR A 243 -4.94 -20.96 17.17
CA THR A 243 -5.50 -21.30 18.49
C THR A 243 -6.93 -21.85 18.41
N GLY A 244 -7.61 -21.70 17.27
CA GLY A 244 -9.04 -21.97 17.15
C GLY A 244 -9.93 -21.03 17.98
N LEU A 245 -9.39 -19.92 18.50
CA LEU A 245 -10.14 -18.98 19.32
C LEU A 245 -11.10 -18.16 18.45
N HIS A 246 -12.40 -18.35 18.72
CA HIS A 246 -13.49 -17.59 18.12
C HIS A 246 -14.29 -16.81 19.19
N THR A 247 -13.58 -16.09 20.05
CA THR A 247 -14.21 -15.28 21.10
C THR A 247 -14.70 -13.94 20.56
N ARG A 248 -15.63 -13.30 21.28
CA ARG A 248 -16.10 -11.94 20.97
C ARG A 248 -14.94 -10.93 20.93
N ALA A 249 -13.93 -11.09 21.77
CA ALA A 249 -12.73 -10.24 21.77
C ALA A 249 -11.94 -10.35 20.47
N VAL A 250 -11.74 -11.58 19.95
CA VAL A 250 -11.06 -11.81 18.67
C VAL A 250 -11.85 -11.21 17.51
N GLN A 251 -13.18 -11.36 17.50
CA GLN A 251 -14.02 -10.75 16.47
C GLN A 251 -13.94 -9.22 16.49
N ILE A 252 -14.00 -8.59 17.67
CA ILE A 252 -13.81 -7.15 17.83
C ILE A 252 -12.42 -6.72 17.34
N ALA A 253 -11.38 -7.48 17.70
CA ALA A 253 -10.02 -7.20 17.26
C ALA A 253 -9.87 -7.28 15.74
N LEU A 254 -10.45 -8.28 15.07
CA LEU A 254 -10.46 -8.40 13.60
C LEU A 254 -11.14 -7.21 12.93
N ILE A 255 -12.20 -6.68 13.54
CA ILE A 255 -12.92 -5.51 13.03
C ILE A 255 -12.08 -4.25 13.21
N ILE A 256 -11.57 -3.99 14.42
CA ILE A 256 -10.76 -2.82 14.70
C ILE A 256 -9.52 -2.81 13.81
N THR A 257 -8.78 -3.92 13.76
CA THR A 257 -7.58 -4.04 12.93
C THR A 257 -7.91 -4.02 11.43
N GLY A 258 -9.09 -4.51 11.03
CA GLY A 258 -9.63 -4.33 9.69
C GLY A 258 -9.81 -2.85 9.34
N LYS A 259 -10.37 -2.06 10.26
CA LYS A 259 -10.49 -0.59 10.10
C LYS A 259 -9.13 0.09 10.07
N VAL A 260 -8.19 -0.29 10.93
CA VAL A 260 -6.81 0.22 10.87
C VAL A 260 -6.18 -0.03 9.48
N SER A 261 -6.44 -1.20 8.88
CA SER A 261 -6.01 -1.49 7.51
C SER A 261 -6.67 -0.61 6.45
N ASP A 262 -7.88 -0.10 6.68
CA ASP A 262 -8.57 0.79 5.73
C ASP A 262 -7.90 2.18 5.68
N ALA A 263 -7.26 2.60 6.78
CA ALA A 263 -6.54 3.87 6.86
C ALA A 263 -5.37 3.96 5.86
N ASN A 264 -4.89 2.82 5.34
CA ASN A 264 -3.83 2.75 4.34
C ASN A 264 -4.10 3.67 3.15
N CYS A 265 -5.35 3.74 2.67
CA CYS A 265 -5.69 4.52 1.49
C CYS A 265 -5.44 6.04 1.66
N CYS A 266 -5.50 6.54 2.90
CA CYS A 266 -5.17 7.93 3.18
C CYS A 266 -3.69 8.10 3.51
N LEU A 267 -3.11 7.18 4.28
CA LEU A 267 -1.73 7.27 4.73
C LEU A 267 -0.74 7.17 3.56
N ASP A 268 -1.01 6.31 2.58
CA ASP A 268 -0.21 6.22 1.35
C ASP A 268 -0.18 7.57 0.62
N ALA A 269 -1.36 8.17 0.40
CA ALA A 269 -1.49 9.45 -0.28
C ALA A 269 -0.78 10.61 0.48
N ILE A 270 -0.87 10.63 1.81
CA ILE A 270 -0.19 11.61 2.66
C ILE A 270 1.33 11.46 2.54
N CYS A 271 1.85 10.23 2.63
CA CYS A 271 3.28 9.97 2.46
C CYS A 271 3.76 10.49 1.10
N TYR A 272 3.03 10.23 0.02
CA TYR A 272 3.42 10.71 -1.32
C TYR A 272 3.27 12.21 -1.50
N TYR A 273 2.27 12.86 -0.89
CA TYR A 273 2.11 14.31 -0.95
C TYR A 273 3.31 15.04 -0.35
N TYR A 274 3.71 14.66 0.87
CA TYR A 274 4.90 15.26 1.51
C TYR A 274 6.15 15.02 0.68
N MET A 275 6.28 13.84 0.07
CA MET A 275 7.37 13.58 -0.85
C MET A 275 7.35 14.45 -2.11
N ALA A 276 6.18 14.62 -2.74
CA ALA A 276 6.05 15.45 -3.94
C ALA A 276 6.36 16.92 -3.66
N LYS A 277 5.97 17.42 -2.48
CA LYS A 277 6.30 18.76 -2.00
C LYS A 277 7.80 18.95 -1.83
N ASP A 278 8.48 18.01 -1.17
CA ASP A 278 9.94 18.05 -0.97
C ASP A 278 10.73 18.04 -2.30
N PHE A 279 10.19 17.40 -3.36
CA PHE A 279 10.78 17.43 -4.70
C PHE A 279 10.53 18.74 -5.44
N GLN A 280 9.34 19.33 -5.30
CA GLN A 280 9.01 20.61 -5.92
C GLN A 280 9.85 21.73 -5.33
N GLU A 281 9.98 21.79 -4.01
CA GLU A 281 10.80 22.79 -3.31
C GLU A 281 12.29 22.66 -3.69
N ALA A 282 12.81 21.44 -3.81
CA ALA A 282 14.18 21.20 -4.28
C ALA A 282 14.39 21.62 -5.76
N SER A 283 13.37 21.50 -6.61
CA SER A 283 13.43 21.93 -8.02
C SER A 283 13.18 23.42 -8.23
N ALA A 284 12.55 24.09 -7.26
CA ALA A 284 12.26 25.52 -7.26
C ALA A 284 13.41 26.37 -6.69
N LEU A 285 14.43 25.74 -6.08
CA LEU A 285 15.66 26.44 -5.72
C LEU A 285 16.37 26.92 -7.00
N PRO A 286 16.73 28.21 -7.14
CA PRO A 286 17.46 28.69 -8.30
C PRO A 286 18.77 27.92 -8.43
N ARG A 287 19.00 27.29 -9.58
CA ARG A 287 20.37 26.88 -9.95
C ARG A 287 21.17 28.18 -10.06
N LEU A 288 22.01 28.48 -9.06
CA LEU A 288 23.03 29.50 -9.25
C LEU A 288 23.83 29.13 -10.51
N PRO A 289 24.07 30.08 -11.43
CA PRO A 289 24.95 29.84 -12.56
C PRO A 289 26.30 29.37 -12.04
N GLY A 290 26.69 28.14 -12.40
CA GLY A 290 28.01 27.62 -12.10
C GLY A 290 29.06 28.60 -12.59
N ALA A 291 30.03 28.89 -11.72
CA ALA A 291 31.17 29.75 -11.98
C ALA A 291 31.89 29.31 -13.27
N MET A 292 31.64 30.04 -14.36
CA MET A 292 32.59 30.13 -15.46
C MET A 292 33.61 31.21 -15.09
N ALA A 293 34.74 30.81 -14.49
CA ALA A 293 36.04 31.47 -14.61
C ALA A 293 37.08 30.78 -13.70
N HIS A 294 37.55 29.60 -14.10
CA HIS A 294 38.89 29.15 -13.73
C HIS A 294 39.66 28.82 -15.02
N LYS A 295 39.81 29.83 -15.87
CA LYS A 295 40.87 29.91 -16.87
C LYS A 295 41.70 31.14 -16.49
N SER A 296 43.01 30.93 -16.39
CA SER A 296 44.06 31.92 -16.04
C SER A 296 44.57 31.82 -14.60
N LEU A 297 45.36 30.78 -14.28
CA LEU A 297 46.49 30.88 -13.33
C LEU A 297 47.43 29.66 -13.30
N ASP A 298 47.58 28.91 -14.40
CA ASP A 298 48.55 27.78 -14.49
C ASP A 298 49.60 27.94 -15.62
N SER A 299 49.87 29.18 -16.06
CA SER A 299 50.87 29.41 -17.15
C SER A 299 52.03 30.33 -16.75
N LEU A 300 52.36 30.46 -15.47
CA LEU A 300 53.43 31.37 -15.01
C LEU A 300 54.41 30.78 -13.99
N CYS A 301 54.52 29.46 -13.88
CA CYS A 301 55.49 28.83 -12.97
C CYS A 301 56.20 27.59 -13.53
N VAL A 302 56.66 27.63 -14.78
CA VAL A 302 57.71 26.73 -15.29
C VAL A 302 58.52 27.44 -16.38
N THR A 303 59.49 28.26 -15.98
CA THR A 303 60.78 28.50 -16.69
C THR A 303 61.56 29.55 -15.89
N LEU A 304 62.18 29.13 -14.80
CA LEU A 304 63.35 29.77 -14.18
C LEU A 304 64.02 28.75 -13.25
N SER A 305 64.64 27.75 -13.87
CA SER A 305 65.80 26.99 -13.35
C SER A 305 66.44 26.25 -14.51
#